data_AF-A0A3M8SW79-F1
#
_entry.id   AF-A0A3M8SW79-F1
#
_cell.length_a   1.000
_cell.length_b   1.000
_cell.length_c   1.000
_cell.angle_alpha   90.00
_cell.angle_beta   90.00
_cell.angle_gamma   90.00
#
_symmetry.space_group_name_H-M   'P 1'
#
loop_
_entity.id
_entity.type
_entity.pdbx_description
1 polymer ?
#
loop_
_entity_poly.entity_id
_entity_poly.type
_entity_poly.pdbx_seq_one_letter_code
_entity_poly.pdbx_strand_id
1 'polypeptide(L)'
;MKLCAPQWTSAGELLNADRHLFARGLGQAHKFNPPEDAAMHEYLHAFLDDAVQPTGCIYKDVVHPFAASAWLRGRRLPLLRIHRPLADVVWSMTRAGWDYPRHAAPAELAPADRPIYGLMRAWRALQSLDAVEIAFDDLLDDDSVLQRALQRLYLRCDITVPDYRDSAFRAYMEEVRLRRDSDQWRAIDARIAALEQEHFASP
;
A
#
# COMPACT_ATOMS: atom_id res chain seq x y z
N MET A 1 -20.85 12.74 -7.51
CA MET A 1 -19.82 12.63 -8.59
C MET A 1 -19.49 11.17 -8.77
N LYS A 2 -19.46 10.63 -10.00
CA LYS A 2 -19.04 9.24 -10.24
C LYS A 2 -17.54 9.24 -10.49
N LEU A 3 -16.76 8.76 -9.53
CA LEU A 3 -15.33 8.52 -9.71
C LEU A 3 -15.14 7.29 -10.59
N CYS A 4 -14.22 7.37 -11.55
CA CYS A 4 -13.91 6.27 -12.46
C CYS A 4 -12.52 5.70 -12.16
N ALA A 5 -12.36 4.39 -12.36
CA ALA A 5 -11.02 3.86 -12.58
C ALA A 5 -10.59 4.26 -14.00
N PRO A 6 -9.38 4.81 -14.20
CA PRO A 6 -8.89 5.06 -15.55
C PRO A 6 -8.86 3.76 -16.35
N GLN A 7 -9.28 3.81 -17.62
CA GLN A 7 -9.42 2.62 -18.48
C GLN A 7 -8.10 1.86 -18.69
N TRP A 8 -6.99 2.57 -18.55
CA TRP A 8 -5.66 1.98 -18.65
C TRP A 8 -5.20 1.36 -17.32
N THR A 9 -5.85 1.59 -16.17
CA THR A 9 -5.48 0.90 -14.92
C THR A 9 -6.18 -0.45 -14.79
N SER A 10 -5.58 -1.38 -14.03
CA SER A 10 -6.23 -2.62 -13.62
C SER A 10 -6.37 -2.65 -12.10
N ALA A 11 -7.58 -2.88 -11.59
CA ALA A 11 -7.89 -2.74 -10.15
C ALA A 11 -7.46 -1.39 -9.54
N GLY A 12 -7.43 -0.34 -10.37
CA GLY A 12 -6.98 1.02 -10.00
C GLY A 12 -5.48 1.18 -9.82
N GLU A 13 -4.66 0.17 -10.11
CA GLU A 13 -3.21 0.21 -9.89
C GLU A 13 -2.49 1.13 -10.87
N LEU A 14 -1.77 2.11 -10.33
CA LEU A 14 -1.14 3.19 -11.09
C LEU A 14 0.27 2.85 -11.57
N LEU A 15 1.13 2.29 -10.71
CA LEU A 15 2.53 2.00 -11.02
C LEU A 15 2.82 0.49 -11.11
N ASN A 16 1.82 -0.34 -11.44
CA ASN A 16 2.09 -1.76 -11.63
C ASN A 16 2.79 -2.01 -12.99
N ALA A 17 4.12 -1.99 -12.95
CA ALA A 17 5.00 -2.11 -14.11
C ALA A 17 4.83 -3.40 -14.93
N ASP A 18 4.31 -4.48 -14.32
CA ASP A 18 4.08 -5.76 -15.00
C ASP A 18 3.03 -5.67 -16.12
N ARG A 19 2.22 -4.59 -16.16
CA ARG A 19 1.01 -4.52 -16.98
C ARG A 19 1.01 -3.42 -18.04
N HIS A 20 1.92 -2.45 -17.96
CA HIS A 20 2.06 -1.38 -18.96
C HIS A 20 3.42 -1.42 -19.65
N LEU A 21 3.50 -0.73 -20.78
CA LEU A 21 4.68 -0.44 -21.61
C LEU A 21 5.84 0.28 -20.87
N PHE A 22 6.05 0.01 -19.58
CA PHE A 22 7.37 0.02 -18.93
C PHE A 22 8.32 -1.04 -19.55
N ALA A 23 7.85 -1.75 -20.58
CA ALA A 23 8.52 -2.73 -21.40
C ALA A 23 9.75 -2.19 -22.13
N ARG A 24 10.83 -1.99 -21.38
CA ARG A 24 12.17 -2.51 -21.70
C ARG A 24 12.87 -2.98 -20.42
N GLY A 25 12.42 -4.12 -19.88
CA GLY A 25 13.21 -4.89 -18.90
C GLY A 25 12.85 -4.73 -17.42
N LEU A 26 11.76 -4.02 -17.09
CA LEU A 26 11.32 -3.85 -15.71
C LEU A 26 10.39 -4.98 -15.25
N GLY A 27 10.95 -6.13 -14.80
CA GLY A 27 10.18 -7.21 -14.15
C GLY A 27 9.98 -6.99 -12.64
N GLN A 28 9.61 -8.05 -11.88
CA GLN A 28 9.47 -8.04 -10.41
C GLN A 28 10.62 -7.36 -9.65
N ALA A 29 11.84 -7.41 -10.20
CA ALA A 29 13.05 -6.77 -9.65
C ALA A 29 12.97 -5.24 -9.54
N HIS A 30 11.95 -4.62 -10.15
CA HIS A 30 11.73 -3.18 -10.16
C HIS A 30 10.43 -2.82 -9.46
N LYS A 31 9.97 -3.64 -8.51
CA LYS A 31 8.93 -3.25 -7.56
C LYS A 31 9.61 -2.82 -6.28
N PHE A 32 8.96 -1.96 -5.51
CA PHE A 32 9.45 -1.55 -4.21
C PHE A 32 10.84 -0.86 -4.26
N ASN A 33 11.16 -0.19 -5.38
CA ASN A 33 12.43 0.52 -5.54
C ASN A 33 12.66 1.45 -4.35
N PRO A 34 13.82 1.37 -3.71
CA PRO A 34 14.06 2.13 -2.52
C PRO A 34 14.41 3.59 -2.88
N PRO A 35 14.23 4.55 -1.95
CA PRO A 35 14.49 5.97 -2.19
C PRO A 35 15.89 6.30 -2.73
N GLU A 36 16.86 5.41 -2.51
CA GLU A 36 18.24 5.53 -2.98
C GLU A 36 18.38 5.39 -4.51
N ASP A 37 17.38 4.82 -5.20
CA ASP A 37 17.33 4.72 -6.66
C ASP A 37 16.71 5.98 -7.29
N ALA A 38 17.48 7.07 -7.28
CA ALA A 38 17.03 8.39 -7.73
C ALA A 38 16.58 8.41 -9.20
N ALA A 39 17.27 7.67 -10.08
CA ALA A 39 16.95 7.61 -11.50
C ALA A 39 15.60 6.95 -11.75
N MET A 40 15.31 5.84 -11.05
CA MET A 40 13.99 5.22 -11.14
C MET A 40 12.90 6.13 -10.57
N HIS A 41 13.17 6.83 -9.47
CA HIS A 41 12.20 7.77 -8.90
C HIS A 41 11.88 8.92 -9.84
N GLU A 42 12.88 9.53 -10.48
CA GLU A 42 12.68 10.58 -11.48
C GLU A 42 11.80 10.10 -12.63
N TYR A 43 12.10 8.90 -13.17
CA TYR A 43 11.31 8.29 -14.23
C TYR A 43 9.86 8.01 -13.80
N LEU A 44 9.65 7.45 -12.61
CA LEU A 44 8.31 7.20 -12.07
C LEU A 44 7.54 8.50 -11.82
N HIS A 45 8.21 9.56 -11.34
CA HIS A 45 7.60 10.86 -11.11
C HIS A 45 7.16 11.53 -12.42
N ALA A 46 7.98 11.47 -13.46
CA ALA A 46 7.60 11.95 -14.79
C ALA A 46 6.36 11.22 -15.32
N PHE A 47 6.32 9.90 -15.19
CA PHE A 47 5.12 9.13 -15.54
C PHE A 47 3.89 9.57 -14.74
N LEU A 48 4.02 9.77 -13.43
CA LEU A 48 2.90 10.20 -12.58
C LEU A 48 2.38 11.59 -12.97
N ASP A 49 3.27 12.51 -13.35
CA ASP A 49 2.87 13.85 -13.81
C ASP A 49 2.07 13.80 -15.12
N ASP A 50 2.37 12.87 -16.02
CA ASP A 50 1.64 12.67 -17.27
C ASP A 50 0.33 11.88 -17.09
N ALA A 51 0.33 10.89 -16.19
CA ALA A 51 -0.75 9.91 -16.10
C ALA A 51 -1.85 10.29 -15.10
N VAL A 52 -1.52 11.00 -14.02
CA VAL A 52 -2.48 11.30 -12.95
C VAL A 52 -3.32 12.52 -13.32
N GLN A 53 -4.62 12.30 -13.43
CA GLN A 53 -5.60 13.37 -13.59
C GLN A 53 -6.03 13.87 -12.21
N PRO A 54 -6.01 15.20 -11.95
CA PRO A 54 -6.39 15.76 -10.64
C PRO A 54 -7.85 15.51 -10.24
N THR A 55 -8.73 15.22 -11.20
CA THR A 55 -10.17 15.07 -10.99
C THR A 55 -10.75 13.93 -11.81
N GLY A 56 -11.84 13.34 -11.34
CA GLY A 56 -12.62 12.34 -12.10
C GLY A 56 -12.08 10.90 -12.02
N CYS A 57 -10.91 10.69 -11.42
CA CYS A 57 -10.27 9.38 -11.29
C CYS A 57 -9.95 9.01 -9.84
N ILE A 58 -9.98 7.71 -9.54
CA ILE A 58 -9.38 7.11 -8.33
C ILE A 58 -8.19 6.26 -8.77
N TYR A 59 -7.10 6.39 -8.02
CA TYR A 59 -5.88 5.62 -8.22
C TYR A 59 -5.55 4.88 -6.92
N LYS A 60 -4.90 3.73 -7.06
CA LYS A 60 -4.36 2.92 -5.98
C LYS A 60 -2.91 2.60 -6.33
N ASP A 61 -2.02 2.61 -5.37
CA ASP A 61 -0.70 2.02 -5.55
C ASP A 61 -0.24 1.30 -4.28
N VAL A 62 0.31 0.11 -4.47
CA VAL A 62 0.90 -0.72 -3.40
C VAL A 62 2.29 -1.25 -3.80
N VAL A 63 2.76 -0.89 -5.01
CA VAL A 63 3.92 -1.49 -5.66
C VAL A 63 5.15 -0.60 -5.52
N HIS A 64 4.97 0.73 -5.57
CA HIS A 64 6.04 1.72 -5.44
C HIS A 64 5.74 2.73 -4.32
N PRO A 65 5.65 2.28 -3.06
CA PRO A 65 5.25 3.14 -1.94
C PRO A 65 6.20 4.33 -1.74
N PHE A 66 7.49 4.16 -2.02
CA PHE A 66 8.50 5.21 -1.88
C PHE A 66 8.37 6.30 -2.94
N ALA A 67 8.28 5.92 -4.22
CA ALA A 67 8.11 6.87 -5.31
C ALA A 67 6.76 7.60 -5.19
N ALA A 68 5.67 6.85 -4.93
CA ALA A 68 4.34 7.42 -4.77
C ALA A 68 4.27 8.39 -3.58
N SER A 69 4.79 8.01 -2.40
CA SER A 69 4.79 8.91 -1.24
C SER A 69 5.64 10.15 -1.44
N ALA A 70 6.81 10.03 -2.08
CA ALA A 70 7.64 11.18 -2.41
C ALA A 70 6.91 12.13 -3.39
N TRP A 71 6.27 11.60 -4.42
CA TRP A 71 5.55 12.39 -5.42
C TRP A 71 4.31 13.09 -4.84
N LEU A 72 3.58 12.40 -3.95
CA LEU A 72 2.39 12.93 -3.29
C LEU A 72 2.69 14.01 -2.24
N ARG A 73 3.91 14.05 -1.71
CA ARG A 73 4.28 14.99 -0.65
C ARG A 73 4.10 16.44 -1.11
N GLY A 74 3.30 17.20 -0.36
CA GLY A 74 3.02 18.62 -0.65
C GLY A 74 1.99 18.84 -1.76
N ARG A 75 1.49 17.80 -2.43
CA ARG A 75 0.41 17.91 -3.41
C ARG A 75 -0.94 17.95 -2.71
N ARG A 76 -1.86 18.77 -3.23
CA ARG A 76 -3.24 18.91 -2.72
C ARG A 76 -4.20 17.95 -3.43
N LEU A 77 -3.91 16.65 -3.35
CA LEU A 77 -4.79 15.60 -3.83
C LEU A 77 -5.55 14.98 -2.65
N PRO A 78 -6.83 14.60 -2.79
CA PRO A 78 -7.53 13.83 -1.76
C PRO A 78 -6.89 12.44 -1.61
N LEU A 79 -6.34 12.14 -0.44
CA LEU A 79 -5.65 10.88 -0.17
C LEU A 79 -6.40 10.05 0.88
N LEU A 80 -6.74 8.82 0.51
CA LEU A 80 -7.25 7.81 1.43
C LEU A 80 -6.16 6.80 1.74
N ARG A 81 -5.91 6.53 3.02
CA ARG A 81 -5.01 5.47 3.48
C ARG A 81 -5.79 4.42 4.25
N ILE A 82 -5.64 3.16 3.86
CA ILE A 82 -6.16 2.02 4.64
C ILE A 82 -5.00 1.46 5.46
N HIS A 83 -5.09 1.58 6.77
CA HIS A 83 -4.10 1.07 7.70
C HIS A 83 -4.41 -0.38 8.08
N ARG A 84 -3.54 -1.30 7.69
CA ARG A 84 -3.63 -2.71 8.07
C ARG A 84 -2.43 -3.09 8.94
N PRO A 85 -2.60 -3.91 10.00
CA PRO A 85 -1.48 -4.41 10.79
C PRO A 85 -0.40 -5.03 9.91
N LEU A 86 0.85 -4.65 10.13
CA LEU A 86 1.96 -5.05 9.25
C LEU A 86 2.17 -6.57 9.26
N ALA A 87 1.90 -7.24 10.39
CA ALA A 87 1.94 -8.69 10.49
C ALA A 87 0.97 -9.39 9.53
N ASP A 88 -0.24 -8.86 9.34
CA ASP A 88 -1.19 -9.40 8.35
C ASP A 88 -0.66 -9.27 6.92
N VAL A 89 0.02 -8.15 6.63
CA VAL A 89 0.59 -7.86 5.31
C VAL A 89 1.74 -8.82 5.04
N VAL A 90 2.71 -8.92 5.96
CA VAL A 90 3.85 -9.85 5.89
C VAL A 90 3.36 -11.28 5.68
N TRP A 91 2.38 -11.72 6.48
CA TRP A 91 1.80 -13.05 6.34
C TRP A 91 1.21 -13.27 4.94
N SER A 92 0.38 -12.34 4.47
CA SER A 92 -0.30 -12.46 3.18
C SER A 92 0.69 -12.50 2.02
N MET A 93 1.72 -11.65 2.07
CA MET A 93 2.78 -11.60 1.06
C MET A 93 3.63 -12.87 1.07
N THR A 94 3.95 -13.40 2.25
CA THR A 94 4.68 -14.67 2.40
C THR A 94 3.91 -15.83 1.78
N ARG A 95 2.61 -15.94 2.06
CA ARG A 95 1.75 -16.99 1.45
C ARG A 95 1.62 -16.85 -0.06
N ALA A 96 1.65 -15.61 -0.57
CA ALA A 96 1.58 -15.33 -2.00
C ALA A 96 2.94 -15.47 -2.73
N GLY A 97 4.04 -15.71 -2.01
CA GLY A 97 5.38 -15.75 -2.58
C GLY A 97 5.86 -14.39 -3.09
N TRP A 98 5.33 -13.29 -2.54
CA TRP A 98 5.68 -11.92 -2.92
C TRP A 98 6.86 -11.43 -2.08
N ASP A 99 8.08 -11.59 -2.59
CA ASP A 99 9.32 -11.25 -1.89
C ASP A 99 9.87 -9.86 -2.22
N TYR A 100 9.28 -9.16 -3.20
CA TYR A 100 9.77 -7.86 -3.70
C TYR A 100 10.06 -6.77 -2.64
N PRO A 101 9.42 -6.71 -1.44
CA PRO A 101 9.82 -5.72 -0.44
C PRO A 101 11.27 -5.85 0.02
N ARG A 102 11.89 -7.03 -0.15
CA ARG A 102 13.32 -7.26 0.15
C ARG A 102 14.25 -6.26 -0.53
N HIS A 103 13.85 -5.69 -1.67
CA HIS A 103 14.66 -4.74 -2.43
C HIS A 103 14.84 -3.42 -1.69
N ALA A 104 13.98 -3.12 -0.73
CA ALA A 104 14.10 -1.94 0.12
C ALA A 104 14.87 -2.16 1.42
N ALA A 105 15.44 -3.35 1.63
CA ALA A 105 16.21 -3.67 2.82
C ALA A 105 17.73 -3.64 2.58
N PRO A 106 18.52 -3.24 3.59
CA PRO A 106 19.96 -3.38 3.58
C PRO A 106 20.40 -4.82 3.27
N ALA A 107 21.49 -4.94 2.51
CA ALA A 107 22.03 -6.24 2.09
C ALA A 107 22.65 -7.04 3.25
N GLU A 108 22.90 -6.38 4.38
CA GLU A 108 23.52 -6.93 5.60
C GLU A 108 22.48 -7.64 6.48
N LEU A 109 21.19 -7.32 6.34
CA LEU A 109 20.14 -7.97 7.10
C LEU A 109 20.00 -9.45 6.71
N ALA A 110 19.59 -10.27 7.69
CA ALA A 110 19.29 -11.67 7.44
C ALA A 110 18.23 -11.79 6.33
N PRO A 111 18.35 -12.74 5.38
CA PRO A 111 17.43 -12.83 4.24
C PRO A 111 15.95 -12.90 4.62
N ALA A 112 15.60 -13.54 5.74
CA ALA A 112 14.23 -13.63 6.24
C ALA A 112 13.65 -12.30 6.72
N ASP A 113 14.50 -11.37 7.17
CA ASP A 113 14.08 -10.07 7.70
C ASP A 113 13.91 -9.02 6.63
N ARG A 114 14.56 -9.19 5.47
CA ARG A 114 14.55 -8.19 4.40
C ARG A 114 13.14 -7.82 3.90
N PRO A 115 12.23 -8.78 3.63
CA PRO A 115 10.87 -8.41 3.23
C PRO A 115 10.13 -7.63 4.34
N ILE A 116 10.29 -8.02 5.60
CA ILE A 116 9.66 -7.37 6.75
C ILE A 116 10.19 -5.93 6.87
N TYR A 117 11.51 -5.77 6.86
CA TYR A 117 12.17 -4.47 6.94
C TYR A 117 11.77 -3.54 5.80
N GLY A 118 11.71 -4.06 4.57
CA GLY A 118 11.24 -3.30 3.41
C GLY A 118 9.81 -2.80 3.60
N LEU A 119 8.90 -3.66 4.06
CA LEU A 119 7.52 -3.29 4.37
C LEU A 119 7.44 -2.24 5.48
N MET A 120 8.28 -2.33 6.51
CA MET A 120 8.36 -1.30 7.57
C MET A 120 8.80 0.06 7.02
N ARG A 121 9.80 0.09 6.13
CA ARG A 121 10.21 1.33 5.45
C ARG A 121 9.09 1.92 4.60
N ALA A 122 8.41 1.08 3.82
CA ALA A 122 7.29 1.50 2.98
C ALA A 122 6.13 2.04 3.81
N TRP A 123 5.79 1.37 4.91
CA TRP A 123 4.75 1.81 5.84
C TRP A 123 5.05 3.21 6.38
N ARG A 124 6.29 3.47 6.84
CA ARG A 124 6.70 4.82 7.27
C ARG A 124 6.60 5.87 6.17
N ALA A 125 7.05 5.52 4.96
CA ALA A 125 6.98 6.44 3.82
C ALA A 125 5.53 6.86 3.54
N LEU A 126 4.60 5.90 3.54
CA LEU A 126 3.17 6.15 3.38
C LEU A 126 2.54 6.88 4.58
N GLN A 127 3.02 6.61 5.80
CA GLN A 127 2.56 7.30 7.01
C GLN A 127 2.91 8.80 7.02
N SER A 128 3.98 9.19 6.33
CA SER A 128 4.39 10.60 6.22
C SER A 128 3.42 11.47 5.40
N LEU A 129 2.44 10.87 4.74
CA LEU A 129 1.45 11.58 3.94
C LEU A 129 0.28 12.09 4.81
N ASP A 130 -0.17 13.31 4.52
CA ASP A 130 -1.44 13.85 5.02
C ASP A 130 -2.60 13.19 4.25
N ALA A 131 -3.23 12.21 4.88
CA ALA A 131 -4.29 11.39 4.29
C ALA A 131 -5.41 11.16 5.31
N VAL A 132 -6.64 11.02 4.82
CA VAL A 132 -7.72 10.47 5.63
C VAL A 132 -7.44 8.99 5.82
N GLU A 133 -7.26 8.58 7.07
CA GLU A 133 -6.96 7.20 7.42
C GLU A 133 -8.22 6.44 7.83
N ILE A 134 -8.29 5.17 7.43
CA ILE A 134 -9.25 4.17 7.89
C ILE A 134 -8.47 2.95 8.39
N ALA A 135 -8.82 2.40 9.55
CA ALA A 135 -8.30 1.09 9.95
C ALA A 135 -8.96 -0.02 9.12
N PHE A 136 -8.17 -0.98 8.66
CA PHE A 136 -8.65 -2.13 7.91
C PHE A 136 -9.72 -2.90 8.69
N ASP A 137 -9.56 -3.01 10.01
CA ASP A 137 -10.50 -3.70 10.89
C ASP A 137 -11.87 -2.98 10.93
N ASP A 138 -11.89 -1.66 10.90
CA ASP A 138 -13.15 -0.90 10.81
C ASP A 138 -13.89 -1.20 9.49
N LEU A 139 -13.16 -1.41 8.38
CA LEU A 139 -13.74 -1.81 7.10
C LEU A 139 -14.30 -3.23 7.13
N LEU A 140 -13.95 -4.04 8.13
CA LEU A 140 -14.51 -5.39 8.35
C LEU A 140 -15.81 -5.35 9.15
N ASP A 141 -15.96 -4.38 10.06
CA ASP A 141 -17.09 -4.32 10.98
C ASP A 141 -18.19 -3.33 10.55
N ASP A 142 -17.84 -2.14 10.01
CA ASP A 142 -18.81 -1.10 9.58
C ASP A 142 -18.63 -0.61 8.12
N ASP A 143 -19.60 -0.90 7.24
CA ASP A 143 -19.63 -0.51 5.83
C ASP A 143 -19.65 1.01 5.61
N SER A 144 -20.16 1.76 6.60
CA SER A 144 -20.29 3.21 6.50
C SER A 144 -18.97 3.94 6.79
N VAL A 145 -17.93 3.24 7.27
CA VAL A 145 -16.59 3.83 7.49
C VAL A 145 -16.00 4.38 6.20
N LEU A 146 -16.07 3.60 5.12
CA LEU A 146 -15.58 4.04 3.81
C LEU A 146 -16.36 5.25 3.29
N GLN A 147 -17.68 5.24 3.45
CA GLN A 147 -18.52 6.36 3.05
C GLN A 147 -18.17 7.64 3.82
N ARG A 148 -18.03 7.56 5.15
CA ARG A 148 -17.64 8.70 5.99
C ARG A 148 -16.27 9.25 5.61
N ALA A 149 -15.31 8.38 5.34
CA ALA A 149 -13.97 8.80 4.91
C ALA A 149 -13.99 9.51 3.54
N LEU A 150 -14.73 8.97 2.58
CA LEU A 150 -14.89 9.60 1.26
C LEU A 150 -15.62 10.95 1.35
N GLN A 151 -16.63 11.06 2.24
CA GLN A 151 -17.31 12.34 2.50
C GLN A 151 -16.37 13.40 3.10
N ARG A 152 -15.42 12.99 3.95
CA ARG A 152 -14.36 13.89 4.47
C ARG A 152 -13.41 14.35 3.38
N LEU A 153 -13.07 13.46 2.43
CA LEU A 153 -12.14 13.76 1.33
C LEU A 153 -12.75 14.65 0.25
N TYR A 154 -14.02 14.43 -0.09
CA TYR A 154 -14.71 15.13 -1.16
C TYR A 154 -15.87 15.93 -0.59
N LEU A 155 -15.54 17.02 0.12
CA LEU A 155 -16.53 17.93 0.68
C LEU A 155 -17.52 18.36 -0.41
N ARG A 156 -18.82 18.19 -0.14
CA ARG A 156 -19.95 18.57 -1.01
C ARG A 156 -20.17 17.69 -2.24
N CYS A 157 -19.52 16.53 -2.34
CA CYS A 157 -19.88 15.52 -3.32
C CYS A 157 -20.75 14.44 -2.70
N ASP A 158 -21.90 14.16 -3.32
CA ASP A 158 -22.61 12.92 -3.05
C ASP A 158 -21.82 11.76 -3.68
N ILE A 159 -21.35 10.86 -2.82
CA ILE A 159 -20.54 9.70 -3.17
C ILE A 159 -21.32 8.46 -2.78
N THR A 160 -21.68 7.67 -3.79
CA THR A 160 -22.22 6.33 -3.60
C THR A 160 -21.06 5.34 -3.50
N VAL A 161 -20.95 4.67 -2.35
CA VAL A 161 -20.00 3.58 -2.16
C VAL A 161 -20.66 2.30 -2.68
N PRO A 162 -20.01 1.54 -3.59
CA PRO A 162 -20.53 0.25 -4.00
C PRO A 162 -20.50 -0.71 -2.80
N ASP A 163 -21.49 -1.60 -2.72
CA ASP A 163 -21.42 -2.72 -1.79
C ASP A 163 -20.22 -3.59 -2.16
N TYR A 164 -19.26 -3.68 -1.24
CA TYR A 164 -18.02 -4.43 -1.40
C TYR A 164 -17.98 -5.66 -0.48
N ARG A 165 -18.97 -5.84 0.40
CA ARG A 165 -19.03 -6.94 1.37
C ARG A 165 -19.83 -8.10 0.83
N ASP A 166 -19.34 -8.70 -0.24
CA ASP A 166 -19.90 -9.95 -0.75
C ASP A 166 -19.55 -11.16 0.15
N SER A 167 -20.02 -12.35 -0.24
CA SER A 167 -19.72 -13.58 0.49
C SER A 167 -18.22 -13.92 0.49
N ALA A 168 -17.48 -13.54 -0.57
CA ALA A 168 -16.04 -13.76 -0.65
C ALA A 168 -15.29 -12.85 0.33
N PHE A 169 -15.71 -11.60 0.45
CA PHE A 169 -15.20 -10.67 1.44
C PHE A 169 -15.43 -11.20 2.85
N ARG A 170 -16.65 -11.68 3.17
CA ARG A 170 -16.96 -12.29 4.48
C ARG A 170 -16.10 -13.51 4.80
N ALA A 171 -15.90 -14.41 3.83
CA ALA A 171 -15.03 -15.57 4.00
C ALA A 171 -13.57 -15.15 4.26
N TYR A 172 -13.09 -14.14 3.55
CA TYR A 172 -11.76 -13.57 3.78
C TYR A 172 -11.60 -12.98 5.19
N MET A 173 -12.64 -12.32 5.72
CA MET A 173 -12.61 -11.77 7.09
C MET A 173 -12.39 -12.86 8.14
N GLU A 174 -13.12 -13.98 8.00
CA GLU A 174 -12.98 -15.11 8.92
C GLU A 174 -11.58 -15.72 8.86
N GLU A 175 -11.01 -15.84 7.66
CA GLU A 175 -9.63 -16.30 7.48
C GLU A 175 -8.61 -15.37 8.17
N VAL A 176 -8.81 -14.05 8.09
CA VAL A 176 -7.94 -13.07 8.76
C VAL A 176 -8.04 -13.22 10.27
N ARG A 177 -9.23 -13.41 10.84
CA ARG A 177 -9.43 -13.61 12.28
C ARG A 177 -8.72 -14.88 12.76
N LEU A 178 -8.99 -16.03 12.15
CA LEU A 178 -8.35 -17.31 12.50
C LEU A 178 -6.82 -17.26 12.41
N ARG A 179 -6.30 -16.51 11.45
CA ARG A 179 -4.86 -16.33 11.26
C ARG A 179 -4.20 -15.56 12.41
N ARG A 180 -4.84 -14.51 12.91
CA ARG A 180 -4.29 -13.68 14.01
C ARG A 180 -4.12 -14.50 15.31
N ASP A 181 -4.91 -15.55 15.47
CA ASP A 181 -4.80 -16.48 16.60
C ASP A 181 -3.67 -17.51 16.47
N SER A 182 -2.96 -17.55 15.33
CA SER A 182 -1.88 -18.52 15.09
C SER A 182 -0.54 -18.11 15.69
N ASP A 183 0.29 -19.11 16.05
CA ASP A 183 1.66 -18.88 16.55
C ASP A 183 2.55 -18.21 15.51
N GLN A 184 2.35 -18.54 14.23
CA GLN A 184 3.12 -17.93 13.16
C GLN A 184 2.81 -16.42 13.04
N TRP A 185 1.59 -15.98 13.34
CA TRP A 185 1.24 -14.55 13.25
C TRP A 185 1.89 -13.81 14.41
N ARG A 186 1.81 -14.37 15.62
CA ARG A 186 2.50 -13.85 16.80
C ARG A 186 4.02 -13.78 16.60
N ALA A 187 4.61 -14.78 15.94
CA ALA A 187 6.04 -14.77 15.63
C ALA A 187 6.42 -13.65 14.64
N ILE A 188 5.60 -13.40 13.62
CA ILE A 188 5.80 -12.28 12.68
C ILE A 188 5.68 -10.94 13.42
N ASP A 189 4.65 -10.77 14.24
CA ASP A 189 4.40 -9.54 15.00
C ASP A 189 5.54 -9.24 15.98
N ALA A 190 5.98 -10.27 16.72
CA ALA A 190 7.16 -10.17 17.59
C ALA A 190 8.43 -9.82 16.80
N ARG A 191 8.62 -10.37 15.59
CA ARG A 191 9.80 -10.05 14.76
C ARG A 191 9.76 -8.61 14.25
N ILE A 192 8.57 -8.10 13.87
CA ILE A 192 8.39 -6.69 13.52
C ILE A 192 8.78 -5.80 14.69
N ALA A 193 8.31 -6.11 15.91
CA ALA A 193 8.63 -5.33 17.10
C ALA A 193 10.15 -5.33 17.41
N ALA A 194 10.83 -6.46 17.22
CA ALA A 194 12.28 -6.54 17.38
C ALA A 194 13.03 -5.69 16.35
N LEU A 195 12.70 -5.81 15.06
CA LEU A 195 13.30 -5.01 13.99
C LEU A 195 13.05 -3.50 14.16
N GLU A 196 11.87 -3.14 14.68
CA GLU A 196 11.53 -1.77 15.04
C GLU A 196 12.54 -1.19 16.04
N GLN A 197 12.80 -1.92 17.13
CA GLN A 197 13.74 -1.52 18.18
C GLN A 197 15.19 -1.51 17.68
N GLU A 198 15.58 -2.50 16.87
CA GLU A 198 16.96 -2.66 16.37
C GLU A 198 17.36 -1.54 15.39
N HIS A 199 16.42 -1.06 14.56
CA HIS A 199 16.78 -0.25 13.38
C HIS A 199 16.03 1.06 13.21
N PHE A 200 14.93 1.27 13.94
CA PHE A 200 14.06 2.41 13.70
C PHE A 200 13.64 3.17 14.95
N ALA A 201 13.86 2.62 16.14
CA ALA A 201 13.89 3.41 17.35
C ALA A 201 15.04 4.42 17.22
N SER A 202 14.69 5.70 17.04
CA SER A 202 15.68 6.77 17.24
C SER A 202 16.05 6.81 18.72
N PRO A 203 17.31 7.09 19.09
CA PRO A 203 17.61 7.56 20.45
C PRO A 203 16.86 8.86 20.77
#